data_AF-A0ABD6F825-F1
#
_entry.id   AF-A0ABD6F825-F1
#
_cell.length_a   1.000
_cell.length_b   1.000
_cell.length_c   1.000
_cell.angle_alpha   90.00
_cell.angle_beta   90.00
_cell.angle_gamma   90.00
#
_symmetry.space_group_name_H-M   'P 1'
#
loop_
_entity.id
_entity.type
_entity.pdbx_description
1 polymer ?
#
loop_
_entity_poly.entity_id
_entity_poly.type
_entity_poly.pdbx_seq_one_letter_code
_entity_poly.pdbx_strand_id
1 'polypeptide(L)'
;MSFPISDPASPVAFTELLAGPAVWALVDGRSPHDDEPGVWVLRGLAERIDAARPEDVETACERIEALSRTQHVVALLDYELGYWLEPRAALTAPQIERPPLTALAFEQAKWMPQATFDDQLAAFVAQLPETERHAGIAEVRRGLEREPYRAAIERILHYIREGDCYQINYTWPMHFRCYGSPLALYLALRRRQPVEHGALVRLPDRTVLSLSPELFLERHGSRLHSRPMKGTAPRGATELEDQRNADALQASEKDRAENVMIVDLIRNDLGRIARPGSVRVASLFEIERYPTVLQMVSSVVADAPEASLYDILRALFPCSSITGAPKIRAMQIAQELEHGPRRLYTGSIGLIRPGGDFSFSVVIRTLEIDAGGEGRLGIGSGIVHDSDPDREYDECLAKARFATGLPAEFELIETLKLLPQEREPYPLLAWHLERLSESARYFGFRYDEAAILNALEDVRRRAGTQPQRVRLTLSKSGNVNIGAAALPPPFAEPPGVIYADAPVQSDNVFLRHKTTVRGTYEEALKRVEQLPGCFDALFFNERGELTEGARTNVYLVMDGRWYTPPLSCGVLNGAMRRALMAQHTPRIEERVLYRADVEAADEIWLSNALRGLFRVRLLKPAP
;
A
#
# COMPACT_ATOMS: atom_id res chain seq x y z
N MET A 1 -16.70 25.14 -30.53
CA MET A 1 -16.06 26.27 -29.81
C MET A 1 -14.85 25.69 -29.10
N SER A 2 -13.67 26.20 -29.43
CA SER A 2 -12.37 25.77 -28.91
C SER A 2 -12.27 26.12 -27.42
N PHE A 3 -12.14 25.11 -26.57
CA PHE A 3 -11.85 25.28 -25.15
C PHE A 3 -10.42 25.84 -24.98
N PRO A 4 -10.14 26.64 -23.94
CA PRO A 4 -8.78 26.98 -23.61
C PRO A 4 -8.10 25.72 -23.09
N ILE A 5 -7.30 25.09 -23.95
CA ILE A 5 -6.21 24.22 -23.51
C ILE A 5 -5.34 25.13 -22.63
N SER A 6 -5.27 24.84 -21.33
CA SER A 6 -4.27 25.46 -20.48
C SER A 6 -2.90 25.28 -21.14
N ASP A 7 -2.19 26.38 -21.34
CA ASP A 7 -0.86 26.45 -21.95
C ASP A 7 0.00 25.20 -21.65
N PRO A 8 0.45 24.42 -22.65
CA PRO A 8 1.31 23.26 -22.44
C PRO A 8 2.69 23.63 -21.84
N ALA A 9 3.04 24.92 -21.77
CA ALA A 9 4.35 25.42 -21.35
C ALA A 9 4.43 25.97 -19.92
N SER A 10 3.36 26.00 -19.12
CA SER A 10 3.46 26.38 -17.71
C SER A 10 3.55 25.14 -16.80
N PRO A 11 4.70 24.89 -16.14
CA PRO A 11 4.81 23.80 -15.17
C PRO A 11 4.04 24.20 -13.92
N VAL A 12 2.73 23.96 -13.90
CA VAL A 12 2.00 23.85 -12.63
C VAL A 12 2.74 22.77 -11.84
N ALA A 13 3.37 23.16 -10.74
CA ALA A 13 4.18 22.24 -9.98
C ALA A 13 3.30 21.10 -9.46
N PHE A 14 3.78 19.87 -9.52
CA PHE A 14 3.07 18.69 -8.97
C PHE A 14 2.65 18.91 -7.50
N THR A 15 3.39 19.77 -6.79
CA THR A 15 3.07 20.35 -5.48
C THR A 15 1.75 21.13 -5.43
N GLU A 16 1.44 21.96 -6.43
CA GLU A 16 0.17 22.69 -6.53
C GLU A 16 -0.98 21.78 -7.01
N LEU A 17 -0.67 20.64 -7.63
CA LEU A 17 -1.64 19.64 -8.07
C LEU A 17 -2.17 18.80 -6.91
N LEU A 18 -1.39 18.65 -5.83
CA LEU A 18 -1.73 17.83 -4.67
C LEU A 18 -1.80 18.60 -3.34
N ALA A 19 -1.64 19.92 -3.35
CA ALA A 19 -1.74 20.75 -2.16
C ALA A 19 -3.17 20.72 -1.58
N GLY A 20 -3.28 20.23 -0.34
CA GLY A 20 -4.50 20.29 0.48
C GLY A 20 -5.33 18.98 0.51
N PRO A 21 -6.28 18.86 1.45
CA PRO A 21 -7.16 17.69 1.59
C PRO A 21 -8.34 17.71 0.60
N ALA A 22 -8.14 18.18 -0.62
CA ALA A 22 -9.15 18.14 -1.67
C ALA A 22 -9.20 16.75 -2.32
N VAL A 23 -10.38 16.31 -2.73
CA VAL A 23 -10.56 15.08 -3.52
C VAL A 23 -9.87 15.26 -4.86
N TRP A 24 -9.05 14.28 -5.26
CA TRP A 24 -8.34 14.26 -6.54
C TRP A 24 -8.13 12.83 -7.01
N ALA A 25 -7.85 12.66 -8.31
CA ALA A 25 -7.57 11.36 -8.89
C ALA A 25 -6.46 11.43 -9.94
N LEU A 26 -5.62 10.38 -9.97
CA LEU A 26 -4.67 10.10 -11.03
C LEU A 26 -5.17 8.81 -11.69
N VAL A 27 -5.50 8.83 -12.97
CA VAL A 27 -6.05 7.65 -13.66
C VAL A 27 -5.29 7.43 -14.96
N ASP A 28 -4.72 6.24 -15.11
CA ASP A 28 -4.02 5.84 -16.31
C ASP A 28 -5.00 5.77 -17.48
N GLY A 29 -4.59 6.26 -18.64
CA GLY A 29 -5.44 6.32 -19.81
C GLY A 29 -4.69 6.81 -21.04
N ARG A 30 -5.32 6.65 -22.19
CA ARG A 30 -4.70 7.00 -23.47
C ARG A 30 -5.00 8.44 -23.88
N SER A 31 -4.06 9.02 -24.61
CA SER A 31 -4.20 10.33 -25.22
C SER A 31 -5.40 10.34 -26.18
N PRO A 32 -6.23 11.39 -26.17
CA PRO A 32 -7.36 11.52 -27.09
C PRO A 32 -6.92 11.82 -28.54
N HIS A 33 -5.65 12.11 -28.80
CA HIS A 33 -5.17 12.54 -30.12
C HIS A 33 -4.37 11.48 -30.88
N ASP A 34 -3.47 10.77 -30.20
CA ASP A 34 -2.48 9.86 -30.79
C ASP A 34 -2.41 8.50 -30.09
N ASP A 35 -3.34 8.22 -29.16
CA ASP A 35 -3.44 6.96 -28.43
C ASP A 35 -2.22 6.61 -27.54
N GLU A 36 -1.34 7.61 -27.30
CA GLU A 36 -0.17 7.47 -26.43
C GLU A 36 -0.60 7.14 -24.98
N PRO A 37 0.07 6.20 -24.28
CA PRO A 37 -0.21 5.94 -22.87
C PRO A 37 0.21 7.10 -21.97
N GLY A 38 -0.64 7.44 -21.00
CA GLY A 38 -0.35 8.49 -20.05
C GLY A 38 -1.27 8.46 -18.83
N VAL A 39 -1.32 9.58 -18.12
CA VAL A 39 -2.09 9.72 -16.88
C VAL A 39 -2.93 10.98 -16.94
N TRP A 40 -4.21 10.85 -16.61
CA TRP A 40 -5.10 11.96 -16.33
C TRP A 40 -4.95 12.39 -14.88
N VAL A 41 -4.56 13.65 -14.67
CA VAL A 41 -4.51 14.31 -13.38
C VAL A 41 -5.78 15.14 -13.20
N LEU A 42 -6.61 14.75 -12.23
CA LEU A 42 -7.99 15.24 -12.04
C LEU A 42 -8.12 15.91 -10.67
N ARG A 43 -8.60 17.16 -10.66
CA ARG A 43 -8.71 18.00 -9.46
C ARG A 43 -9.89 18.97 -9.56
N GLY A 44 -10.19 19.65 -8.46
CA GLY A 44 -11.37 20.53 -8.37
C GLY A 44 -12.64 19.71 -8.47
N LEU A 45 -12.94 18.95 -7.41
CA LEU A 45 -14.19 18.18 -7.33
C LEU A 45 -15.38 19.14 -7.47
N ALA A 46 -16.11 19.00 -8.57
CA ALA A 46 -17.32 19.76 -8.85
C ALA A 46 -18.52 19.14 -8.10
N GLU A 47 -18.62 17.81 -8.18
CA GLU A 47 -19.74 17.06 -7.65
C GLU A 47 -19.33 15.64 -7.28
N ARG A 48 -19.86 15.14 -6.16
CA ARG A 48 -19.81 13.75 -5.76
C ARG A 48 -21.21 13.17 -5.87
N ILE A 49 -21.34 12.07 -6.58
CA ILE A 49 -22.60 11.34 -6.79
C ILE A 49 -22.45 9.99 -6.08
N ASP A 50 -23.38 9.67 -5.18
CA ASP A 50 -23.41 8.39 -4.48
C ASP A 50 -24.78 7.74 -4.69
N ALA A 51 -24.82 6.45 -5.04
CA ALA A 51 -26.05 5.66 -4.97
C ALA A 51 -26.10 4.96 -3.60
N ALA A 52 -26.90 5.48 -2.66
CA ALA A 52 -26.99 4.93 -1.31
C ALA A 52 -28.00 3.78 -1.19
N ARG A 53 -28.92 3.66 -2.16
CA ARG A 53 -29.95 2.63 -2.22
C ARG A 53 -30.07 2.08 -3.65
N PRO A 54 -30.63 0.86 -3.84
CA PRO A 54 -30.81 0.27 -5.15
C PRO A 54 -31.58 1.16 -6.15
N GLU A 55 -32.63 1.85 -5.68
CA GLU A 55 -33.43 2.76 -6.51
C GLU A 55 -32.68 4.02 -6.97
N ASP A 56 -31.58 4.37 -6.32
CA ASP A 56 -30.79 5.57 -6.64
C ASP A 56 -29.82 5.32 -7.81
N VAL A 57 -29.58 4.05 -8.20
CA VAL A 57 -28.52 3.66 -9.15
C VAL A 57 -28.77 4.23 -10.54
N GLU A 58 -30.00 4.15 -11.05
CA GLU A 58 -30.35 4.65 -12.39
C GLU A 58 -30.18 6.17 -12.46
N THR A 59 -30.75 6.91 -11.50
CA THR A 59 -30.59 8.36 -11.41
C THR A 59 -29.14 8.80 -11.21
N ALA A 60 -28.33 8.03 -10.47
CA ALA A 60 -26.91 8.28 -10.34
C ALA A 60 -26.18 8.13 -11.69
N CYS A 61 -26.51 7.11 -12.48
CA CYS A 61 -25.97 6.91 -13.82
C CYS A 61 -26.37 8.05 -14.78
N GLU A 62 -27.63 8.47 -14.77
CA GLU A 62 -28.11 9.62 -15.56
C GLU A 62 -27.35 10.90 -15.20
N ARG A 63 -27.10 11.12 -13.89
CA ARG A 63 -26.33 12.29 -13.43
C ARG A 63 -24.88 12.22 -13.88
N ILE A 64 -24.26 11.05 -13.82
CA ILE A 64 -22.90 10.82 -14.35
C ILE A 64 -22.84 11.16 -15.84
N GLU A 65 -23.79 10.67 -16.64
CA GLU A 65 -23.87 10.95 -18.08
C GLU A 65 -24.12 12.44 -18.38
N ALA A 66 -24.92 13.12 -17.56
CA ALA A 66 -25.16 14.54 -17.72
C ALA A 66 -23.88 15.36 -17.49
N LEU A 67 -23.11 15.04 -16.44
CA LEU A 67 -21.84 15.72 -16.13
C LEU A 67 -20.75 15.37 -17.14
N SER A 68 -20.69 14.12 -17.61
CA SER A 68 -19.69 13.66 -18.58
C SER A 68 -19.85 14.26 -19.98
N ARG A 69 -20.87 15.09 -20.22
CA ARG A 69 -20.93 15.92 -21.44
C ARG A 69 -19.82 16.96 -21.49
N THR A 70 -19.39 17.45 -20.33
CA THR A 70 -18.42 18.56 -20.23
C THR A 70 -17.28 18.30 -19.24
N GLN A 71 -17.44 17.34 -18.33
CA GLN A 71 -16.48 17.06 -17.26
C GLN A 71 -15.90 15.65 -17.37
N HIS A 72 -14.76 15.44 -16.71
CA HIS A 72 -14.24 14.10 -16.48
C HIS A 72 -14.85 13.55 -15.20
N VAL A 73 -15.31 12.31 -15.22
CA VAL A 73 -15.91 11.63 -14.06
C VAL A 73 -15.11 10.37 -13.74
N VAL A 74 -14.69 10.22 -12.50
CA VAL A 74 -14.09 8.98 -11.98
C VAL A 74 -15.16 8.22 -11.23
N ALA A 75 -15.49 7.02 -11.69
CA ALA A 75 -16.45 6.13 -11.04
C ALA A 75 -15.73 5.04 -10.24
N LEU A 76 -16.16 4.83 -9.01
CA LEU A 76 -15.74 3.76 -8.10
C LEU A 76 -16.96 2.87 -7.86
N LEU A 77 -16.93 1.67 -8.42
CA LEU A 77 -18.02 0.70 -8.36
C LEU A 77 -17.59 -0.46 -7.48
N ASP A 78 -18.14 -0.57 -6.28
CA ASP A 78 -17.94 -1.74 -5.43
C ASP A 78 -18.61 -2.97 -6.06
N TYR A 79 -18.05 -4.15 -5.81
CA TYR A 79 -18.58 -5.43 -6.29
C TYR A 79 -20.06 -5.61 -5.94
N GLU A 80 -20.45 -5.13 -4.75
CA GLU A 80 -21.81 -5.27 -4.25
C GLU A 80 -22.87 -4.55 -5.08
N LEU A 81 -22.48 -3.56 -5.92
CA LEU A 81 -23.37 -2.95 -6.90
C LEU A 81 -24.01 -4.01 -7.82
N GLY A 82 -23.30 -5.11 -8.09
CA GLY A 82 -23.80 -6.22 -8.87
C GLY A 82 -25.08 -6.85 -8.30
N TYR A 83 -25.23 -6.91 -6.98
CA TYR A 83 -26.45 -7.41 -6.35
C TYR A 83 -27.64 -6.47 -6.53
N TRP A 84 -27.40 -5.15 -6.67
CA TRP A 84 -28.47 -4.18 -6.93
C TRP A 84 -28.91 -4.18 -8.40
N LEU A 85 -27.98 -4.47 -9.30
CA LEU A 85 -28.23 -4.53 -10.74
C LEU A 85 -28.90 -5.85 -11.17
N GLU A 86 -28.71 -6.94 -10.42
CA GLU A 86 -29.30 -8.25 -10.67
C GLU A 86 -30.32 -8.65 -9.58
N PRO A 87 -31.64 -8.47 -9.83
CA PRO A 87 -32.68 -8.74 -8.84
C PRO A 87 -32.67 -10.16 -8.26
N ARG A 88 -32.22 -11.16 -9.03
CA ARG A 88 -32.15 -12.56 -8.53
C ARG A 88 -30.98 -12.80 -7.58
N ALA A 89 -29.94 -11.98 -7.65
CA ALA A 89 -28.81 -12.01 -6.72
C ALA A 89 -29.10 -11.16 -5.47
N ALA A 90 -29.94 -10.13 -5.58
CA ALA A 90 -30.28 -9.21 -4.48
C ALA A 90 -30.76 -9.92 -3.20
N LEU A 91 -31.44 -11.07 -3.32
CA LEU A 91 -31.97 -11.83 -2.18
C LEU A 91 -30.88 -12.35 -1.24
N THR A 92 -29.65 -12.50 -1.73
CA THR A 92 -28.51 -12.96 -0.95
C THR A 92 -27.55 -11.83 -0.60
N ALA A 93 -27.82 -10.59 -1.01
CA ALA A 93 -26.86 -9.49 -0.92
C ALA A 93 -26.27 -9.34 0.50
N PRO A 94 -24.96 -9.10 0.63
CA PRO A 94 -24.36 -8.78 1.91
C PRO A 94 -24.92 -7.45 2.46
N GLN A 95 -24.68 -7.19 3.73
CA GLN A 95 -24.88 -5.85 4.28
C GLN A 95 -23.93 -4.87 3.58
N ILE A 96 -24.50 -3.83 2.98
CA ILE A 96 -23.76 -2.79 2.25
C ILE A 96 -23.55 -1.60 3.21
N GLU A 97 -22.29 -1.38 3.58
CA GLU A 97 -21.90 -0.40 4.61
C GLU A 97 -21.63 1.01 4.04
N ARG A 98 -21.45 1.13 2.72
CA ARG A 98 -21.19 2.39 2.02
C ARG A 98 -21.84 2.36 0.63
N PRO A 99 -22.06 3.52 -0.02
CA PRO A 99 -22.56 3.56 -1.40
C PRO A 99 -21.70 2.69 -2.33
N PRO A 100 -22.25 1.65 -2.98
CA PRO A 100 -21.49 0.78 -3.87
C PRO A 100 -21.27 1.40 -5.25
N LEU A 101 -21.87 2.55 -5.53
CA LEU A 101 -21.52 3.43 -6.64
C LEU A 101 -21.21 4.81 -6.06
N THR A 102 -19.95 5.25 -6.24
CA THR A 102 -19.50 6.62 -6.00
C THR A 102 -18.87 7.15 -7.29
N ALA A 103 -19.31 8.31 -7.76
CA ALA A 103 -18.70 9.00 -8.89
C ALA A 103 -18.26 10.41 -8.50
N LEU A 104 -17.10 10.83 -9.03
CA LEU A 104 -16.43 12.09 -8.74
C LEU A 104 -16.28 12.87 -10.05
N ALA A 105 -17.02 13.95 -10.21
CA ALA A 105 -16.91 14.83 -11.36
C ALA A 105 -15.89 15.94 -11.08
N PHE A 106 -14.94 16.15 -11.99
CA PHE A 106 -13.86 17.10 -11.84
C PHE A 106 -13.96 18.24 -12.86
N GLU A 107 -13.74 19.47 -12.39
CA GLU A 107 -13.69 20.67 -13.23
C GLU A 107 -12.38 20.78 -14.02
N GLN A 108 -11.30 20.21 -13.50
CA GLN A 108 -9.96 20.35 -14.04
C GLN A 108 -9.37 18.96 -14.32
N ALA A 109 -8.92 18.77 -15.56
CA ALA A 109 -8.27 17.55 -16.02
C ALA A 109 -7.06 17.91 -16.88
N LYS A 110 -5.91 17.29 -16.61
CA LYS A 110 -4.70 17.42 -17.42
C LYS A 110 -4.18 16.02 -17.75
N TRP A 111 -4.11 15.70 -19.04
CA TRP A 111 -3.42 14.50 -19.50
C TRP A 111 -1.92 14.77 -19.57
N MET A 112 -1.12 13.76 -19.19
CA MET A 112 0.34 13.82 -19.24
C MET A 112 0.89 12.51 -19.82
N PRO A 113 1.89 12.56 -20.71
CA PRO A 113 2.61 11.36 -21.15
C PRO A 113 3.18 10.60 -19.96
N GLN A 114 3.17 9.27 -20.04
CA GLN A 114 3.57 8.39 -18.95
C GLN A 114 4.93 8.74 -18.34
N ALA A 115 5.96 8.89 -19.19
CA ALA A 115 7.32 9.19 -18.75
C ALA A 115 7.41 10.54 -18.01
N THR A 116 6.74 11.57 -18.55
CA THR A 116 6.70 12.90 -17.93
C THR A 116 6.00 12.87 -16.58
N PHE A 117 4.89 12.12 -16.47
CA PHE A 117 4.19 11.96 -15.21
C PHE A 117 5.05 11.24 -14.16
N ASP A 118 5.71 10.13 -14.53
CA ASP A 118 6.53 9.35 -13.61
C ASP A 118 7.72 10.15 -13.08
N ASP A 119 8.35 10.97 -13.93
CA ASP A 119 9.44 11.88 -13.54
C ASP A 119 8.96 12.97 -12.57
N GLN A 120 7.80 13.60 -12.85
CA GLN A 120 7.24 14.64 -11.98
C GLN A 120 6.78 14.08 -10.63
N LEU A 121 6.15 12.91 -10.64
CA LEU A 121 5.75 12.20 -9.42
C LEU A 121 6.98 11.83 -8.58
N ALA A 122 8.05 11.33 -9.21
CA ALA A 122 9.30 11.03 -8.52
C ALA A 122 9.96 12.27 -7.93
N ALA A 123 10.00 13.38 -8.68
CA ALA A 123 10.54 14.66 -8.21
C ALA A 123 9.74 15.21 -7.03
N PHE A 124 8.41 15.09 -7.05
CA PHE A 124 7.57 15.48 -5.93
C PHE A 124 7.80 14.62 -4.70
N VAL A 125 7.80 13.29 -4.86
CA VAL A 125 8.07 12.36 -3.75
C VAL A 125 9.44 12.66 -3.15
N ALA A 126 10.47 12.98 -3.95
CA ALA A 126 11.80 13.34 -3.43
C ALA A 126 11.80 14.59 -2.52
N GLN A 127 10.81 15.48 -2.65
CA GLN A 127 10.68 16.69 -1.83
C GLN A 127 9.89 16.46 -0.53
N LEU A 128 9.17 15.33 -0.38
CA LEU A 128 8.46 15.02 0.84
C LEU A 128 9.43 14.83 2.02
N PRO A 129 8.96 15.01 3.28
CA PRO A 129 9.73 14.62 4.46
C PRO A 129 10.23 13.18 4.36
N GLU A 130 11.43 12.88 4.85
CA GLU A 130 12.05 11.55 4.75
C GLU A 130 11.13 10.42 5.21
N THR A 131 10.39 10.64 6.30
CA THR A 131 9.44 9.70 6.89
C THR A 131 8.20 9.46 6.03
N GLU A 132 7.86 10.40 5.15
CA GLU A 132 6.81 10.25 4.16
C GLU A 132 7.30 9.62 2.85
N ARG A 133 8.58 9.84 2.49
CA ARG A 133 9.21 9.23 1.32
C ARG A 133 9.35 7.72 1.46
N HIS A 134 9.80 7.28 2.63
CA HIS A 134 9.87 5.86 2.95
C HIS A 134 8.47 5.33 3.24
N ALA A 135 7.79 4.88 2.20
CA ALA A 135 6.43 4.37 2.27
C ALA A 135 6.36 2.86 2.01
N GLY A 136 5.32 2.23 2.55
CA GLY A 136 5.13 0.79 2.46
C GLY A 136 3.95 0.30 3.27
N ILE A 137 3.83 -1.02 3.36
CA ILE A 137 2.84 -1.68 4.21
C ILE A 137 3.53 -2.45 5.34
N ALA A 138 2.91 -2.42 6.52
CA ALA A 138 3.35 -3.07 7.74
C ALA A 138 2.17 -3.85 8.36
N GLU A 139 2.45 -4.66 9.38
CA GLU A 139 1.46 -5.45 10.13
C GLU A 139 0.49 -6.22 9.23
N VAL A 140 1.02 -6.86 8.19
CA VAL A 140 0.22 -7.60 7.24
C VAL A 140 -0.43 -8.81 7.94
N ARG A 141 -1.77 -8.82 7.99
CA ARG A 141 -2.59 -9.89 8.58
C ARG A 141 -3.45 -10.52 7.49
N ARG A 142 -3.54 -11.85 7.48
CA ARG A 142 -4.40 -12.58 6.56
C ARG A 142 -5.82 -12.61 7.14
N GLY A 143 -6.82 -12.34 6.32
CA GLY A 143 -8.22 -12.50 6.70
C GLY A 143 -8.70 -13.95 6.61
N LEU A 144 -7.91 -14.83 5.97
CA LEU A 144 -8.23 -16.24 5.86
C LEU A 144 -6.97 -17.11 5.94
N GLU A 145 -6.97 -18.04 6.89
CA GLU A 145 -5.91 -19.03 7.03
C GLU A 145 -6.12 -20.22 6.08
N ARG A 146 -5.08 -21.01 5.88
CA ARG A 146 -5.04 -22.08 4.87
C ARG A 146 -6.14 -23.14 5.06
N GLU A 147 -6.36 -23.61 6.30
CA GLU A 147 -7.34 -24.67 6.54
C GLU A 147 -8.80 -24.24 6.30
N PRO A 148 -9.28 -23.08 6.81
CA PRO A 148 -10.59 -22.55 6.41
C PRO A 148 -10.71 -22.32 4.91
N TYR A 149 -9.65 -21.84 4.24
CA TYR A 149 -9.64 -21.69 2.78
C TYR A 149 -9.84 -23.04 2.10
N ARG A 150 -9.10 -24.09 2.50
CA ARG A 150 -9.25 -25.45 1.96
C ARG A 150 -10.70 -25.91 2.04
N ALA A 151 -11.33 -25.78 3.21
CA ALA A 151 -12.72 -26.18 3.41
C ALA A 151 -13.69 -25.43 2.49
N ALA A 152 -13.47 -24.14 2.24
CA ALA A 152 -14.26 -23.36 1.30
C ALA A 152 -14.08 -23.84 -0.15
N ILE A 153 -12.83 -24.12 -0.58
CA ILE A 153 -12.56 -24.64 -1.92
C ILE A 153 -13.18 -26.03 -2.12
N GLU A 154 -13.08 -26.92 -1.13
CA GLU A 154 -13.74 -28.23 -1.19
C GLU A 154 -15.25 -28.12 -1.37
N ARG A 155 -15.88 -27.12 -0.73
CA ARG A 155 -17.31 -26.85 -0.90
C ARG A 155 -17.64 -26.29 -2.29
N ILE A 156 -16.79 -25.42 -2.84
CA ILE A 156 -16.92 -24.94 -4.23
C ILE A 156 -16.78 -26.10 -5.21
N LEU A 157 -15.80 -26.98 -5.02
CA LEU A 157 -15.61 -28.16 -5.86
C LEU A 157 -16.83 -29.10 -5.79
N HIS A 158 -17.49 -29.21 -4.64
CA HIS A 158 -18.76 -29.92 -4.53
C HIS A 158 -19.85 -29.27 -5.41
N TYR A 159 -20.05 -27.95 -5.32
CA TYR A 159 -20.99 -27.24 -6.20
C TYR A 159 -20.70 -27.45 -7.68
N ILE A 160 -19.42 -27.44 -8.07
CA ILE A 160 -19.02 -27.70 -9.46
C ILE A 160 -19.36 -29.13 -9.89
N ARG A 161 -19.13 -30.13 -9.04
CA ARG A 161 -19.45 -31.54 -9.33
C ARG A 161 -20.95 -31.79 -9.47
N GLU A 162 -21.77 -31.10 -8.68
CA GLU A 162 -23.23 -31.18 -8.79
C GLU A 162 -23.79 -30.39 -10.01
N GLY A 163 -22.93 -29.65 -10.72
CA GLY A 163 -23.32 -28.89 -11.91
C GLY A 163 -23.97 -27.55 -11.62
N ASP A 164 -23.87 -27.02 -10.39
CA ASP A 164 -24.40 -25.70 -10.04
C ASP A 164 -23.65 -24.56 -10.73
N CYS A 165 -22.34 -24.76 -10.97
CA CYS A 165 -21.48 -23.81 -11.64
C CYS A 165 -20.27 -24.51 -12.30
N TYR A 166 -19.60 -23.82 -13.22
CA TYR A 166 -18.37 -24.30 -13.88
C TYR A 166 -17.11 -23.68 -13.27
N GLN A 167 -17.22 -22.43 -12.81
CA GLN A 167 -16.13 -21.67 -12.23
C GLN A 167 -16.67 -20.68 -11.19
N ILE A 168 -15.94 -20.48 -10.09
CA ILE A 168 -16.19 -19.41 -9.12
C ILE A 168 -14.87 -18.71 -8.80
N ASN A 169 -14.84 -17.39 -8.84
CA ASN A 169 -13.73 -16.61 -8.29
C ASN A 169 -13.93 -16.46 -6.78
N TYR A 170 -13.17 -17.21 -5.98
CA TYR A 170 -13.24 -17.16 -4.52
C TYR A 170 -12.22 -16.17 -3.97
N THR A 171 -12.68 -15.29 -3.08
CA THR A 171 -11.89 -14.15 -2.62
C THR A 171 -11.86 -14.01 -1.10
N TRP A 172 -10.82 -13.36 -0.61
CA TRP A 172 -10.65 -13.05 0.81
C TRP A 172 -9.71 -11.86 1.00
N PRO A 173 -9.80 -11.14 2.13
CA PRO A 173 -9.00 -9.94 2.34
C PRO A 173 -7.68 -10.21 3.08
N MET A 174 -6.70 -9.37 2.82
CA MET A 174 -5.57 -9.11 3.70
C MET A 174 -5.69 -7.70 4.28
N HIS A 175 -5.28 -7.54 5.53
CA HIS A 175 -5.26 -6.27 6.25
C HIS A 175 -3.82 -5.84 6.50
N PHE A 176 -3.55 -4.55 6.53
CA PHE A 176 -2.21 -4.00 6.77
C PHE A 176 -2.31 -2.57 7.31
N ARG A 177 -1.19 -2.02 7.77
CA ARG A 177 -1.02 -0.58 8.02
C ARG A 177 -0.14 0.05 6.97
N CYS A 178 -0.59 1.13 6.36
CA CYS A 178 0.24 1.97 5.51
C CYS A 178 1.14 2.84 6.38
N TYR A 179 2.41 2.93 6.03
CA TYR A 179 3.32 3.94 6.58
C TYR A 179 3.88 4.79 5.44
N GLY A 180 4.32 6.00 5.78
CA GLY A 180 4.73 7.01 4.81
C GLY A 180 3.55 7.52 3.97
N SER A 181 3.86 8.22 2.88
CA SER A 181 2.84 8.81 2.00
C SER A 181 2.23 7.75 1.07
N PRO A 182 0.88 7.66 0.96
CA PRO A 182 0.22 6.81 -0.03
C PRO A 182 0.67 7.08 -1.47
N LEU A 183 1.08 8.32 -1.77
CA LEU A 183 1.60 8.69 -3.08
C LEU A 183 3.00 8.10 -3.33
N ALA A 184 3.88 8.13 -2.32
CA ALA A 184 5.18 7.47 -2.40
C ALA A 184 5.03 5.95 -2.50
N LEU A 185 4.04 5.37 -1.79
CA LEU A 185 3.67 3.96 -1.94
C LEU A 185 3.19 3.64 -3.35
N TYR A 186 2.31 4.47 -3.93
CA TYR A 186 1.84 4.30 -5.31
C TYR A 186 2.99 4.33 -6.32
N LEU A 187 3.91 5.29 -6.21
CA LEU A 187 5.10 5.35 -7.06
C LEU A 187 5.94 4.07 -6.97
N ALA A 188 6.19 3.57 -5.76
CA ALA A 188 6.96 2.35 -5.54
C ALA A 188 6.27 1.11 -6.14
N LEU A 189 4.94 1.00 -5.98
CA LEU A 189 4.15 -0.08 -6.55
C LEU A 189 4.10 -0.02 -8.08
N ARG A 190 3.93 1.18 -8.64
CA ARG A 190 3.86 1.40 -10.10
C ARG A 190 5.17 1.05 -10.79
N ARG A 191 6.31 1.39 -10.19
CA ARG A 191 7.66 0.97 -10.67
C ARG A 191 7.84 -0.54 -10.62
N ARG A 192 7.34 -1.18 -9.56
CA ARG A 192 7.44 -2.63 -9.37
C ARG A 192 6.52 -3.41 -10.31
N GLN A 193 5.35 -2.87 -10.61
CA GLN A 193 4.34 -3.50 -11.44
C GLN A 193 3.68 -2.47 -12.38
N PRO A 194 4.32 -2.17 -13.52
CA PRO A 194 3.70 -1.34 -14.55
C PRO A 194 2.42 -1.98 -15.06
N VAL A 195 1.36 -1.19 -15.22
CA VAL A 195 0.05 -1.62 -15.71
C VAL A 195 -0.57 -0.55 -16.61
N GLU A 196 -1.55 -0.93 -17.43
CA GLU A 196 -2.25 0.01 -18.33
C GLU A 196 -3.43 0.73 -17.67
N HIS A 197 -3.96 0.18 -16.57
CA HIS A 197 -5.18 0.69 -15.92
C HIS A 197 -4.96 1.02 -14.44
N GLY A 198 -3.82 1.65 -14.13
CA GLY A 198 -3.53 2.16 -12.80
C GLY A 198 -4.43 3.32 -12.39
N ALA A 199 -4.68 3.46 -11.09
CA ALA A 199 -5.37 4.63 -10.55
C ALA A 199 -4.93 4.93 -9.11
N LEU A 200 -4.85 6.21 -8.78
CA LEU A 200 -4.70 6.71 -7.41
C LEU A 200 -5.84 7.70 -7.14
N VAL A 201 -6.79 7.32 -6.28
CA VAL A 201 -7.95 8.16 -5.97
C VAL A 201 -7.92 8.54 -4.49
N ARG A 202 -7.84 9.84 -4.21
CA ARG A 202 -7.88 10.40 -2.85
C ARG A 202 -9.28 10.89 -2.54
N LEU A 203 -9.92 10.27 -1.56
CA LEU A 203 -11.19 10.67 -0.96
C LEU A 203 -10.94 11.24 0.45
N PRO A 204 -11.94 11.88 1.09
CA PRO A 204 -11.80 12.37 2.45
C PRO A 204 -11.61 11.26 3.48
N ASP A 205 -12.27 10.11 3.26
CA ASP A 205 -12.31 8.96 4.17
C ASP A 205 -11.24 7.90 3.86
N ARG A 206 -10.76 7.84 2.61
CA ARG A 206 -9.83 6.80 2.15
C ARG A 206 -9.00 7.21 0.92
N THR A 207 -7.97 6.44 0.64
CA THR A 207 -7.16 6.52 -0.58
C THR A 207 -7.15 5.15 -1.25
N VAL A 208 -7.36 5.10 -2.55
CA VAL A 208 -7.36 3.89 -3.36
C VAL A 208 -6.14 3.90 -4.27
N LEU A 209 -5.33 2.83 -4.22
CA LEU A 209 -4.14 2.64 -5.05
C LEU A 209 -4.37 1.39 -5.90
N SER A 210 -4.83 1.54 -7.13
CA SER A 210 -5.10 0.46 -8.08
C SER A 210 -3.93 0.26 -9.04
N LEU A 211 -3.47 -0.99 -9.14
CA LEU A 211 -2.47 -1.43 -10.11
C LEU A 211 -3.12 -2.51 -10.99
N SER A 212 -4.28 -2.19 -11.57
CA SER A 212 -5.07 -3.13 -12.34
C SER A 212 -4.46 -3.39 -13.72
N PRO A 213 -4.22 -4.66 -14.09
CA PRO A 213 -3.80 -5.03 -15.43
C PRO A 213 -4.96 -5.33 -16.39
N GLU A 214 -6.22 -5.35 -15.91
CA GLU A 214 -7.34 -5.91 -16.68
C GLU A 214 -8.41 -4.85 -16.98
N LEU A 215 -8.70 -4.68 -18.28
CA LEU A 215 -9.82 -3.90 -18.77
C LEU A 215 -11.13 -4.66 -18.52
N PHE A 216 -12.08 -4.02 -17.86
CA PHE A 216 -13.46 -4.52 -17.82
C PHE A 216 -14.18 -4.20 -19.13
N LEU A 217 -14.29 -2.91 -19.46
CA LEU A 217 -15.05 -2.42 -20.61
C LEU A 217 -14.56 -1.04 -21.03
N GLU A 218 -14.50 -0.80 -22.34
CA GLU A 218 -14.25 0.51 -22.92
C GLU A 218 -15.37 0.89 -23.90
N ARG A 219 -15.68 2.18 -24.00
CA ARG A 219 -16.60 2.76 -24.98
C ARG A 219 -15.93 3.85 -25.78
N HIS A 220 -16.01 3.72 -27.11
CA HIS A 220 -15.64 4.74 -28.09
C HIS A 220 -16.84 5.03 -29.00
N GLY A 221 -17.47 6.19 -28.81
CA GLY A 221 -18.72 6.57 -29.46
C GLY A 221 -19.84 5.58 -29.15
N SER A 222 -20.29 4.83 -30.15
CA SER A 222 -21.31 3.78 -29.99
C SER A 222 -20.74 2.39 -29.77
N ARG A 223 -19.41 2.20 -29.87
CA ARG A 223 -18.79 0.88 -29.83
C ARG A 223 -18.29 0.56 -28.43
N LEU A 224 -18.72 -0.59 -27.93
CA LEU A 224 -18.21 -1.22 -26.71
C LEU A 224 -17.11 -2.22 -27.06
N HIS A 225 -16.11 -2.27 -26.21
CA HIS A 225 -14.96 -3.16 -26.36
C HIS A 225 -14.58 -3.77 -25.01
N SER A 226 -14.39 -5.09 -24.99
CA SER A 226 -13.87 -5.81 -23.83
C SER A 226 -12.72 -6.73 -24.26
N ARG A 227 -11.69 -6.82 -23.42
CA ARG A 227 -10.44 -7.55 -23.69
C ARG A 227 -10.15 -8.58 -22.59
N PRO A 228 -10.91 -9.69 -22.51
CA PRO A 228 -10.62 -10.73 -21.53
C PRO A 228 -9.21 -11.28 -21.68
N MET A 229 -8.53 -11.44 -20.55
CA MET A 229 -7.18 -11.99 -20.46
C MET A 229 -7.21 -13.32 -19.70
N LYS A 230 -6.82 -14.42 -20.34
CA LYS A 230 -6.72 -15.75 -19.71
C LYS A 230 -5.56 -16.52 -20.29
N GLY A 231 -4.73 -17.09 -19.42
CA GLY A 231 -3.46 -17.72 -19.77
C GLY A 231 -2.30 -16.74 -19.65
N THR A 232 -1.30 -17.13 -18.85
CA THR A 232 -0.09 -16.34 -18.57
C THR A 232 1.12 -17.26 -18.62
N ALA A 233 2.17 -16.81 -19.30
CA ALA A 233 3.46 -17.50 -19.32
C ALA A 233 4.60 -16.54 -18.94
N PRO A 234 5.70 -17.02 -18.34
CA PRO A 234 6.85 -16.18 -18.06
C PRO A 234 7.54 -15.74 -19.37
N ARG A 235 8.13 -14.54 -19.35
CA ARG A 235 9.07 -14.14 -20.43
C ARG A 235 10.27 -15.08 -20.44
N GLY A 236 10.79 -15.36 -21.63
CA GLY A 236 12.04 -16.10 -21.79
C GLY A 236 13.26 -15.24 -21.45
N ALA A 237 14.34 -15.88 -20.98
CA ALA A 237 15.63 -15.21 -20.77
C ALA A 237 16.33 -14.87 -22.09
N THR A 238 15.90 -15.50 -23.19
CA THR A 238 16.37 -15.24 -24.57
C THR A 238 15.17 -15.09 -25.50
N GLU A 239 15.34 -14.43 -26.65
CA GLU A 239 14.27 -14.28 -27.66
C GLU A 239 13.71 -15.64 -28.13
N LEU A 240 14.57 -16.64 -28.29
CA LEU A 240 14.17 -17.99 -28.68
C LEU A 240 13.32 -18.68 -27.61
N GLU A 241 13.70 -18.52 -26.34
CA GLU A 241 12.92 -19.05 -25.22
C GLU A 241 11.58 -18.29 -25.07
N ASP A 242 11.60 -16.97 -25.25
CA ASP A 242 10.40 -16.14 -25.18
C ASP A 242 9.39 -16.52 -26.27
N GLN A 243 9.87 -16.76 -27.49
CA GLN A 243 9.03 -17.25 -28.58
C GLN A 243 8.50 -18.65 -28.29
N ARG A 244 9.32 -19.57 -27.76
CA ARG A 244 8.84 -20.91 -27.37
C ARG A 244 7.75 -20.85 -26.29
N ASN A 245 7.92 -19.98 -25.30
CA ASN A 245 6.92 -19.79 -24.25
C ASN A 245 5.62 -19.21 -24.83
N ALA A 246 5.73 -18.26 -25.77
CA ALA A 246 4.58 -17.70 -26.49
C ALA A 246 3.85 -18.76 -27.30
N ASP A 247 4.57 -19.56 -28.09
CA ASP A 247 4.01 -20.64 -28.90
C ASP A 247 3.34 -21.70 -28.02
N ALA A 248 3.96 -22.06 -26.89
CA ALA A 248 3.39 -23.00 -25.92
C ALA A 248 2.11 -22.46 -25.28
N LEU A 249 2.09 -21.20 -24.86
CA LEU A 249 0.88 -20.55 -24.33
C LEU A 249 -0.22 -20.50 -25.38
N GLN A 250 0.12 -20.12 -26.62
CA GLN A 250 -0.82 -20.06 -27.73
C GLN A 250 -1.40 -21.44 -28.08
N ALA A 251 -0.62 -22.51 -27.92
CA ALA A 251 -1.06 -23.89 -28.19
C ALA A 251 -1.78 -24.55 -27.00
N SER A 252 -1.78 -23.95 -25.80
CA SER A 252 -2.34 -24.54 -24.59
C SER A 252 -3.85 -24.76 -24.72
N GLU A 253 -4.26 -26.04 -24.76
CA GLU A 253 -5.68 -26.41 -24.85
C GLU A 253 -6.48 -25.94 -23.63
N LYS A 254 -5.87 -25.99 -22.44
CA LYS A 254 -6.47 -25.51 -21.19
C LYS A 254 -6.75 -24.01 -21.25
N ASP A 255 -5.72 -23.21 -21.54
CA ASP A 255 -5.84 -21.74 -21.54
C ASP A 255 -6.82 -21.27 -22.64
N ARG A 256 -6.80 -21.91 -23.81
CA ARG A 256 -7.76 -21.63 -24.88
C ARG A 256 -9.19 -21.97 -24.48
N ALA A 257 -9.42 -23.11 -23.82
CA ALA A 257 -10.75 -23.51 -23.37
C ALA A 257 -11.32 -22.51 -22.35
N GLU A 258 -10.51 -22.10 -21.36
CA GLU A 258 -10.89 -21.06 -20.40
C GLU A 258 -11.18 -19.73 -21.09
N ASN A 259 -10.32 -19.31 -22.02
CA ASN A 259 -10.49 -18.06 -22.75
C ASN A 259 -11.78 -18.05 -23.60
N VAL A 260 -12.07 -19.12 -24.34
CA VAL A 260 -13.32 -19.26 -25.12
C VAL A 260 -14.54 -19.13 -24.22
N MET A 261 -14.54 -19.81 -23.08
CA MET A 261 -15.64 -19.75 -22.12
C MET A 261 -15.91 -18.30 -21.67
N ILE A 262 -14.86 -17.54 -21.35
CA ILE A 262 -14.99 -16.13 -20.96
C ILE A 262 -15.47 -15.26 -22.13
N VAL A 263 -14.93 -15.47 -23.34
CA VAL A 263 -15.36 -14.76 -24.55
C VAL A 263 -16.84 -14.98 -24.81
N ASP A 264 -17.33 -16.21 -24.73
CA ASP A 264 -18.74 -16.52 -24.94
C ASP A 264 -19.66 -15.89 -23.89
N LEU A 265 -19.19 -15.84 -22.63
CA LEU A 265 -19.93 -15.17 -21.57
C LEU A 265 -20.02 -13.65 -21.84
N ILE A 266 -18.91 -13.01 -22.22
CA ILE A 266 -18.89 -11.58 -22.57
C ILE A 266 -19.77 -11.30 -23.80
N ARG A 267 -19.74 -12.18 -24.81
CA ARG A 267 -20.63 -12.07 -25.99
C ARG A 267 -22.10 -12.13 -25.60
N ASN A 268 -22.47 -13.03 -24.69
CA ASN A 268 -23.84 -13.13 -24.17
C ASN A 268 -24.26 -11.85 -23.47
N ASP A 269 -23.43 -11.35 -22.55
CA ASP A 269 -23.75 -10.14 -21.80
C ASP A 269 -23.84 -8.91 -22.73
N LEU A 270 -22.92 -8.74 -23.67
CA LEU A 270 -22.98 -7.66 -24.68
C LEU A 270 -24.21 -7.80 -25.58
N GLY A 271 -24.60 -9.03 -25.93
CA GLY A 271 -25.76 -9.30 -26.78
C GLY A 271 -27.10 -8.81 -26.22
N ARG A 272 -27.18 -8.52 -24.91
CA ARG A 272 -28.40 -7.97 -24.28
C ARG A 272 -28.66 -6.52 -24.61
N ILE A 273 -27.61 -5.75 -24.92
CA ILE A 273 -27.66 -4.29 -25.13
C ILE A 273 -27.17 -3.87 -26.51
N ALA A 274 -26.47 -4.76 -27.21
CA ALA A 274 -25.91 -4.48 -28.52
C ALA A 274 -26.97 -4.51 -29.62
N ARG A 275 -26.73 -3.77 -30.70
CA ARG A 275 -27.48 -3.90 -31.94
C ARG A 275 -27.41 -5.36 -32.42
N PRO A 276 -28.55 -5.99 -32.78
CA PRO A 276 -28.57 -7.37 -33.27
C PRO A 276 -27.53 -7.61 -34.39
N GLY A 277 -26.69 -8.63 -34.23
CA GLY A 277 -25.64 -9.00 -35.19
C GLY A 277 -24.36 -8.15 -35.14
N SER A 278 -24.26 -7.15 -34.26
CA SER A 278 -23.05 -6.33 -34.10
C SER A 278 -21.99 -6.95 -33.19
N VAL A 279 -22.36 -7.89 -32.32
CA VAL A 279 -21.42 -8.56 -31.40
C VAL A 279 -20.47 -9.43 -32.22
N ARG A 280 -19.18 -9.09 -32.19
CA ARG A 280 -18.12 -9.76 -32.95
C ARG A 280 -16.92 -10.03 -32.07
N VAL A 281 -16.26 -11.15 -32.31
CA VAL A 281 -14.95 -11.43 -31.73
C VAL A 281 -13.92 -10.93 -32.73
N ALA A 282 -13.26 -9.81 -32.41
CA ALA A 282 -12.32 -9.15 -33.31
C ALA A 282 -10.99 -9.91 -33.40
N SER A 283 -10.55 -10.50 -32.30
CA SER A 283 -9.37 -11.37 -32.23
C SER A 283 -9.54 -12.44 -31.14
N LEU A 284 -8.90 -13.59 -31.34
CA LEU A 284 -8.90 -14.72 -30.40
C LEU A 284 -7.48 -15.21 -30.17
N PHE A 285 -7.14 -15.41 -28.89
CA PHE A 285 -5.88 -16.01 -28.45
C PHE A 285 -4.62 -15.28 -28.93
N GLU A 286 -4.67 -13.95 -29.02
CA GLU A 286 -3.49 -13.14 -29.33
C GLU A 286 -2.54 -13.16 -28.14
N ILE A 287 -1.25 -13.40 -28.40
CA ILE A 287 -0.22 -13.35 -27.36
C ILE A 287 0.40 -11.96 -27.33
N GLU A 288 0.13 -11.25 -26.25
CA GLU A 288 0.74 -9.96 -25.95
C GLU A 288 1.97 -10.12 -25.06
N ARG A 289 3.00 -9.33 -25.33
CA ARG A 289 4.26 -9.33 -24.57
C ARG A 289 4.28 -8.15 -23.61
N TYR A 290 4.14 -8.43 -22.33
CA TYR A 290 4.35 -7.46 -21.26
C TYR A 290 5.81 -7.52 -20.77
N PRO A 291 6.31 -6.50 -20.03
CA PRO A 291 7.69 -6.49 -19.56
C PRO A 291 8.11 -7.75 -18.78
N THR A 292 7.20 -8.35 -18.01
CA THR A 292 7.50 -9.48 -17.13
C THR A 292 6.78 -10.78 -17.48
N VAL A 293 5.73 -10.73 -18.31
CA VAL A 293 4.93 -11.91 -18.68
C VAL A 293 4.44 -11.86 -20.12
N LEU A 294 4.04 -13.01 -20.65
CA LEU A 294 3.23 -13.17 -21.85
C LEU A 294 1.78 -13.37 -21.43
N GLN A 295 0.84 -12.74 -22.12
CA GLN A 295 -0.58 -12.85 -21.82
C GLN A 295 -1.36 -13.25 -23.07
N MET A 296 -2.27 -14.21 -22.94
CA MET A 296 -3.24 -14.51 -23.99
C MET A 296 -4.49 -13.63 -23.83
N VAL A 297 -4.81 -12.90 -24.88
CA VAL A 297 -5.87 -11.88 -24.93
C VAL A 297 -6.82 -12.18 -26.09
N SER A 298 -8.11 -11.97 -25.84
CA SER A 298 -9.14 -12.01 -26.88
C SER A 298 -9.93 -10.71 -26.85
N SER A 299 -10.51 -10.33 -27.99
CA SER A 299 -11.16 -9.03 -28.17
C SER A 299 -12.61 -9.22 -28.60
N VAL A 300 -13.56 -8.70 -27.82
CA VAL A 300 -14.99 -8.73 -28.13
C VAL A 300 -15.50 -7.31 -28.28
N VAL A 301 -16.14 -7.02 -29.41
CA VAL A 301 -16.69 -5.71 -29.74
C VAL A 301 -18.18 -5.80 -30.02
N ALA A 302 -18.91 -4.73 -29.72
CA ALA A 302 -20.32 -4.61 -30.02
C ALA A 302 -20.72 -3.16 -30.26
N ASP A 303 -21.66 -2.89 -31.16
CA ASP A 303 -22.20 -1.54 -31.33
C ASP A 303 -23.48 -1.41 -30.48
N ALA A 304 -23.48 -0.50 -29.50
CA ALA A 304 -24.57 -0.24 -28.56
C ALA A 304 -24.91 1.28 -28.49
N PRO A 305 -25.38 1.89 -29.60
CA PRO A 305 -25.60 3.34 -29.69
C PRO A 305 -26.68 3.86 -28.74
N GLU A 306 -27.67 3.03 -28.40
CA GLU A 306 -28.83 3.40 -27.58
C GLU A 306 -28.64 3.06 -26.10
N ALA A 307 -27.56 2.37 -25.74
CA ALA A 307 -27.34 1.92 -24.36
C ALA A 307 -26.84 3.07 -23.48
N SER A 308 -27.59 3.35 -22.42
CA SER A 308 -27.15 4.23 -21.33
C SER A 308 -26.08 3.53 -20.47
N LEU A 309 -25.37 4.30 -19.65
CA LEU A 309 -24.44 3.78 -18.64
C LEU A 309 -25.16 2.79 -17.70
N TYR A 310 -26.41 3.07 -17.32
CA TYR A 310 -27.19 2.17 -16.50
C TYR A 310 -27.47 0.84 -17.21
N ASP A 311 -27.90 0.86 -18.48
CA ASP A 311 -28.14 -0.35 -19.27
C ASP A 311 -26.86 -1.19 -19.40
N ILE A 312 -25.73 -0.53 -19.63
CA ILE A 312 -24.41 -1.14 -19.77
C ILE A 312 -24.01 -1.83 -18.46
N LEU A 313 -24.04 -1.11 -17.33
CA LEU A 313 -23.69 -1.66 -16.03
C LEU A 313 -24.63 -2.80 -15.64
N ARG A 314 -25.94 -2.63 -15.83
CA ARG A 314 -26.95 -3.64 -15.54
C ARG A 314 -26.72 -4.94 -16.32
N ALA A 315 -26.27 -4.85 -17.57
CA ALA A 315 -26.03 -6.03 -18.39
C ALA A 315 -24.70 -6.74 -18.06
N LEU A 316 -23.65 -5.96 -17.77
CA LEU A 316 -22.26 -6.45 -17.76
C LEU A 316 -21.65 -6.57 -16.37
N PHE A 317 -22.08 -5.78 -15.39
CA PHE A 317 -21.49 -5.73 -14.05
C PHE A 317 -22.14 -6.75 -13.08
N PRO A 318 -21.37 -7.39 -12.17
CA PRO A 318 -19.91 -7.35 -12.07
C PRO A 318 -19.25 -8.13 -13.19
N CYS A 319 -17.97 -7.84 -13.44
CA CYS A 319 -17.23 -8.42 -14.55
C CYS A 319 -17.25 -9.95 -14.51
N SER A 320 -17.46 -10.58 -15.65
CA SER A 320 -17.67 -12.02 -15.71
C SER A 320 -16.38 -12.83 -15.48
N SER A 321 -15.20 -12.24 -15.73
CA SER A 321 -13.90 -12.88 -15.54
C SER A 321 -13.52 -13.07 -14.06
N ILE A 322 -14.10 -12.26 -13.16
CA ILE A 322 -13.79 -12.24 -11.71
C ILE A 322 -14.99 -12.61 -10.81
N THR A 323 -16.03 -13.18 -11.40
CA THR A 323 -17.23 -13.69 -10.69
C THR A 323 -17.30 -15.21 -10.76
N GLY A 324 -17.62 -15.73 -11.93
CA GLY A 324 -17.87 -17.15 -12.18
C GLY A 324 -19.01 -17.37 -13.15
N ALA A 325 -19.25 -18.63 -13.50
CA ALA A 325 -20.25 -19.02 -14.49
C ALA A 325 -21.08 -20.22 -14.00
N PRO A 326 -22.42 -20.16 -14.03
CA PRO A 326 -23.28 -19.00 -14.33
C PRO A 326 -23.17 -17.86 -13.29
N LYS A 327 -23.16 -16.60 -13.75
CA LYS A 327 -22.86 -15.39 -12.93
C LYS A 327 -23.68 -15.32 -11.63
N ILE A 328 -25.00 -15.44 -11.74
CA ILE A 328 -25.93 -15.31 -10.60
C ILE A 328 -25.65 -16.37 -9.53
N ARG A 329 -25.48 -17.63 -9.95
CA ARG A 329 -25.25 -18.75 -9.02
C ARG A 329 -23.86 -18.64 -8.38
N ALA A 330 -22.84 -18.24 -9.15
CA ALA A 330 -21.51 -17.98 -8.63
C ALA A 330 -21.51 -16.87 -7.55
N MET A 331 -22.25 -15.77 -7.76
CA MET A 331 -22.40 -14.72 -6.75
C MET A 331 -23.08 -15.22 -5.47
N GLN A 332 -24.13 -16.03 -5.59
CA GLN A 332 -24.82 -16.62 -4.42
C GLN A 332 -23.89 -17.54 -3.62
N ILE A 333 -23.11 -18.39 -4.30
CA ILE A 333 -22.15 -19.30 -3.64
C ILE A 333 -21.00 -18.50 -3.01
N ALA A 334 -20.46 -17.49 -3.70
CA ALA A 334 -19.43 -16.62 -3.13
C ALA A 334 -19.94 -15.96 -1.84
N GLN A 335 -21.16 -15.44 -1.86
CA GLN A 335 -21.77 -14.81 -0.70
C GLN A 335 -22.04 -15.76 0.48
N GLU A 336 -22.27 -17.05 0.20
CA GLU A 336 -22.39 -18.09 1.23
C GLU A 336 -21.04 -18.40 1.90
N LEU A 337 -19.95 -18.38 1.12
CA LEU A 337 -18.65 -18.89 1.53
C LEU A 337 -17.61 -17.82 1.91
N GLU A 338 -17.81 -16.57 1.49
CA GLU A 338 -16.93 -15.45 1.79
C GLU A 338 -17.29 -14.77 3.13
N HIS A 339 -16.27 -14.42 3.91
CA HIS A 339 -16.45 -13.79 5.23
C HIS A 339 -16.53 -12.26 5.12
N GLY A 340 -17.60 -11.76 4.50
CA GLY A 340 -17.92 -10.34 4.39
C GLY A 340 -17.84 -9.79 2.96
N PRO A 341 -18.24 -8.52 2.74
CA PRO A 341 -18.29 -7.93 1.41
C PRO A 341 -16.90 -7.79 0.80
N ARG A 342 -16.82 -7.87 -0.53
CA ARG A 342 -15.60 -7.62 -1.29
C ARG A 342 -15.26 -6.14 -1.33
N ARG A 343 -16.27 -5.25 -1.30
CA ARG A 343 -16.15 -3.79 -1.47
C ARG A 343 -15.60 -3.47 -2.86
N LEU A 344 -14.63 -2.56 -2.96
CA LEU A 344 -14.10 -2.15 -4.26
C LEU A 344 -13.43 -3.32 -4.98
N TYR A 345 -12.83 -4.28 -4.25
CA TYR A 345 -12.16 -5.43 -4.83
C TYR A 345 -13.10 -6.26 -5.72
N THR A 346 -12.64 -6.58 -6.93
CA THR A 346 -13.41 -7.21 -8.01
C THR A 346 -14.62 -6.41 -8.51
N GLY A 347 -14.77 -5.18 -8.04
CA GLY A 347 -15.61 -4.16 -8.66
C GLY A 347 -14.89 -3.47 -9.83
N SER A 348 -15.13 -2.18 -10.02
CA SER A 348 -14.54 -1.42 -11.12
C SER A 348 -14.16 0.02 -10.77
N ILE A 349 -13.05 0.50 -11.33
CA ILE A 349 -12.72 1.93 -11.39
C ILE A 349 -12.78 2.35 -12.84
N GLY A 350 -13.51 3.44 -13.13
CA GLY A 350 -13.62 3.95 -14.49
C GLY A 350 -13.32 5.43 -14.61
N LEU A 351 -12.80 5.82 -15.77
CA LEU A 351 -12.70 7.19 -16.21
C LEU A 351 -13.69 7.40 -17.35
N ILE A 352 -14.64 8.32 -17.16
CA ILE A 352 -15.59 8.76 -18.17
C ILE A 352 -15.14 10.16 -18.59
N ARG A 353 -14.87 10.32 -19.88
CA ARG A 353 -14.33 11.56 -20.48
C ARG A 353 -15.46 12.43 -21.02
N PRO A 354 -15.21 13.75 -21.20
CA PRO A 354 -16.11 14.63 -21.93
C PRO A 354 -16.54 14.02 -23.27
N GLY A 355 -17.85 13.91 -23.48
CA GLY A 355 -18.44 13.26 -24.66
C GLY A 355 -18.98 11.85 -24.40
N GLY A 356 -18.74 11.28 -23.22
CA GLY A 356 -19.35 10.03 -22.77
C GLY A 356 -18.54 8.76 -23.05
N ASP A 357 -17.41 8.88 -23.73
CA ASP A 357 -16.45 7.78 -23.87
C ASP A 357 -15.85 7.43 -22.52
N PHE A 358 -15.66 6.15 -22.24
CA PHE A 358 -15.17 5.70 -20.95
C PHE A 358 -14.27 4.48 -21.07
N SER A 359 -13.46 4.27 -20.03
CA SER A 359 -12.73 3.03 -19.79
C SER A 359 -12.91 2.64 -18.33
N PHE A 360 -13.31 1.39 -18.10
CA PHE A 360 -13.47 0.78 -16.78
C PHE A 360 -12.49 -0.38 -16.65
N SER A 361 -11.74 -0.43 -15.56
CA SER A 361 -10.85 -1.53 -15.21
C SER A 361 -11.44 -2.41 -14.12
N VAL A 362 -11.00 -3.65 -14.05
CA VAL A 362 -11.37 -4.56 -12.96
C VAL A 362 -10.53 -4.23 -11.74
N VAL A 363 -11.13 -4.06 -10.57
CA VAL A 363 -10.35 -3.70 -9.36
C VAL A 363 -9.69 -4.94 -8.77
N ILE A 364 -8.49 -5.22 -9.26
CA ILE A 364 -7.57 -6.22 -8.72
C ILE A 364 -6.21 -5.58 -8.46
N ARG A 365 -5.39 -6.20 -7.61
CA ARG A 365 -4.09 -5.65 -7.20
C ARG A 365 -4.22 -4.19 -6.72
N THR A 366 -5.22 -3.95 -5.87
CA THR A 366 -5.63 -2.63 -5.40
C THR A 366 -5.60 -2.57 -3.89
N LEU A 367 -5.06 -1.48 -3.34
CA LEU A 367 -5.03 -1.19 -1.91
C LEU A 367 -6.09 -0.12 -1.60
N GLU A 368 -6.96 -0.38 -0.63
CA GLU A 368 -7.82 0.64 -0.01
C GLU A 368 -7.22 1.00 1.35
N ILE A 369 -6.93 2.28 1.59
CA ILE A 369 -6.27 2.77 2.82
C ILE A 369 -7.16 3.86 3.43
N ASP A 370 -7.60 3.69 4.66
CA ASP A 370 -8.43 4.69 5.33
C ASP A 370 -7.61 5.91 5.83
N ALA A 371 -8.29 6.90 6.39
CA ALA A 371 -7.66 8.11 6.93
C ALA A 371 -6.70 7.83 8.12
N GLY A 372 -6.86 6.71 8.83
CA GLY A 372 -5.99 6.28 9.93
C GLY A 372 -4.81 5.41 9.50
N GLY A 373 -4.68 5.14 8.19
CA GLY A 373 -3.64 4.30 7.61
C GLY A 373 -3.90 2.80 7.73
N GLU A 374 -5.06 2.36 8.21
CA GLU A 374 -5.44 0.95 8.11
C GLU A 374 -5.85 0.65 6.67
N GLY A 375 -5.44 -0.51 6.17
CA GLY A 375 -5.57 -0.86 4.77
C GLY A 375 -6.12 -2.25 4.54
N ARG A 376 -6.72 -2.42 3.37
CA ARG A 376 -7.30 -3.67 2.88
C ARG A 376 -6.82 -3.95 1.46
N LEU A 377 -6.43 -5.20 1.22
CA LEU A 377 -6.07 -5.75 -0.08
C LEU A 377 -6.92 -7.01 -0.30
N GLY A 378 -7.78 -7.02 -1.32
CA GLY A 378 -8.47 -8.25 -1.71
C GLY A 378 -7.55 -9.14 -2.55
N ILE A 379 -7.64 -10.45 -2.33
CA ILE A 379 -6.99 -11.49 -3.14
C ILE A 379 -7.95 -12.65 -3.40
N GLY A 380 -7.67 -13.43 -4.44
CA GLY A 380 -8.52 -14.55 -4.82
C GLY A 380 -8.00 -15.31 -6.03
N SER A 381 -8.69 -16.39 -6.34
CA SER A 381 -8.43 -17.24 -7.49
C SER A 381 -9.70 -17.83 -8.09
N GLY A 382 -9.62 -18.15 -9.37
CA GLY A 382 -10.71 -18.77 -10.12
C GLY A 382 -10.66 -20.27 -9.94
N ILE A 383 -11.65 -20.81 -9.23
CA ILE A 383 -11.75 -22.23 -8.90
C ILE A 383 -12.51 -22.95 -10.00
N VAL A 384 -11.90 -24.00 -10.52
CA VAL A 384 -12.46 -24.91 -11.54
C VAL A 384 -12.41 -26.36 -11.04
N HIS A 385 -12.99 -27.29 -11.79
CA HIS A 385 -13.17 -28.68 -11.36
C HIS A 385 -11.87 -29.42 -10.94
N ASP A 386 -10.72 -29.02 -11.50
CA ASP A 386 -9.38 -29.59 -11.27
C ASP A 386 -8.50 -28.73 -10.35
N SER A 387 -9.05 -27.68 -9.74
CA SER A 387 -8.32 -26.82 -8.79
C SER A 387 -7.89 -27.60 -7.54
N ASP A 388 -6.63 -27.40 -7.15
CA ASP A 388 -6.04 -27.94 -5.92
C ASP A 388 -6.04 -26.85 -4.83
N PRO A 389 -6.70 -27.05 -3.67
CA PRO A 389 -6.85 -26.01 -2.66
C PRO A 389 -5.54 -25.39 -2.17
N ASP A 390 -4.46 -26.17 -2.04
CA ASP A 390 -3.19 -25.66 -1.54
C ASP A 390 -2.47 -24.79 -2.56
N ARG A 391 -2.48 -25.21 -3.83
CA ARG A 391 -1.91 -24.43 -4.94
C ARG A 391 -2.68 -23.13 -5.14
N GLU A 392 -4.00 -23.16 -5.05
CA GLU A 392 -4.86 -21.98 -5.18
C GLU A 392 -4.60 -20.96 -4.06
N TYR A 393 -4.38 -21.44 -2.83
CA TYR A 393 -3.99 -20.57 -1.72
C TYR A 393 -2.60 -19.94 -1.95
N ASP A 394 -1.63 -20.72 -2.40
CA ASP A 394 -0.29 -20.23 -2.73
C ASP A 394 -0.32 -19.22 -3.89
N GLU A 395 -1.21 -19.40 -4.87
CA GLU A 395 -1.47 -18.45 -5.94
C GLU A 395 -2.04 -17.13 -5.41
N CYS A 396 -3.01 -17.19 -4.49
CA CYS A 396 -3.56 -16.00 -3.83
C CYS A 396 -2.46 -15.20 -3.12
N LEU A 397 -1.59 -15.88 -2.35
CA LEU A 397 -0.43 -15.26 -1.71
C LEU A 397 0.57 -14.73 -2.73
N ALA A 398 0.77 -15.42 -3.85
CA ALA A 398 1.64 -14.98 -4.93
C ALA A 398 1.15 -13.67 -5.56
N LYS A 399 -0.17 -13.57 -5.80
CA LYS A 399 -0.83 -12.36 -6.32
C LYS A 399 -0.69 -11.17 -5.36
N ALA A 400 -0.56 -11.40 -4.06
CA ALA A 400 -0.32 -10.34 -3.07
C ALA A 400 1.13 -9.79 -3.05
N ARG A 401 2.10 -10.51 -3.66
CA ARG A 401 3.55 -10.16 -3.58
C ARG A 401 3.94 -8.85 -4.26
N PHE A 402 3.06 -8.27 -5.07
CA PHE A 402 3.29 -6.92 -5.60
C PHE A 402 3.39 -5.89 -4.47
N ALA A 403 2.54 -6.02 -3.44
CA ALA A 403 2.52 -5.14 -2.27
C ALA A 403 3.33 -5.71 -1.09
N THR A 404 3.15 -6.99 -0.75
CA THR A 404 3.81 -7.58 0.44
C THR A 404 5.31 -7.82 0.25
N GLY A 405 5.75 -7.94 -0.99
CA GLY A 405 7.15 -8.11 -1.38
C GLY A 405 7.85 -6.80 -1.75
N LEU A 406 7.25 -5.64 -1.49
CA LEU A 406 7.87 -4.35 -1.74
C LEU A 406 9.17 -4.24 -0.91
N PRO A 407 10.31 -3.86 -1.52
CA PRO A 407 11.53 -3.63 -0.76
C PRO A 407 11.33 -2.47 0.21
N ALA A 408 12.03 -2.51 1.34
CA ALA A 408 12.16 -1.35 2.21
C ALA A 408 13.45 -0.62 1.84
N GLU A 409 13.37 0.69 1.63
CA GLU A 409 14.51 1.56 1.38
C GLU A 409 15.23 1.99 2.68
N PHE A 410 15.02 1.24 3.77
CA PHE A 410 15.65 1.46 5.07
C PHE A 410 16.02 0.14 5.72
N GLU A 411 16.94 0.19 6.69
CA GLU A 411 17.34 -0.95 7.50
C GLU A 411 16.89 -0.76 8.95
N LEU A 412 16.68 -1.87 9.65
CA LEU A 412 16.58 -1.86 11.11
C LEU A 412 17.99 -1.76 11.69
N ILE A 413 18.16 -1.00 12.75
CA ILE A 413 19.47 -0.73 13.32
C ILE A 413 19.52 -1.04 14.80
N GLU A 414 20.65 -1.60 15.22
CA GLU A 414 21.00 -1.75 16.61
C GLU A 414 22.36 -1.14 16.91
N THR A 415 22.54 -0.71 18.16
CA THR A 415 23.81 -0.16 18.63
C THR A 415 24.08 -0.72 20.00
N LEU A 416 24.98 -1.69 20.05
CA LEU A 416 25.31 -2.49 21.21
C LEU A 416 26.66 -2.07 21.78
N LYS A 417 26.80 -2.25 23.09
CA LYS A 417 28.10 -2.20 23.77
C LYS A 417 28.70 -3.60 23.77
N LEU A 418 29.96 -3.72 23.37
CA LEU A 418 30.73 -4.95 23.46
C LEU A 418 31.79 -4.81 24.56
N LEU A 419 31.78 -5.75 25.50
CA LEU A 419 32.71 -5.92 26.61
C LEU A 419 33.37 -7.30 26.45
N PRO A 420 34.44 -7.44 25.63
CA PRO A 420 34.93 -8.74 25.17
C PRO A 420 35.35 -9.72 26.29
N GLN A 421 35.74 -9.17 27.45
CA GLN A 421 36.27 -9.92 28.59
C GLN A 421 35.21 -10.25 29.66
N GLU A 422 33.98 -9.73 29.52
CA GLU A 422 32.92 -9.98 30.48
C GLU A 422 32.14 -11.26 30.18
N ARG A 423 31.53 -11.85 31.21
CA ARG A 423 30.68 -13.05 31.09
C ARG A 423 29.49 -12.81 30.16
N GLU A 424 28.94 -11.60 30.19
CA GLU A 424 27.90 -11.11 29.29
C GLU A 424 28.52 -10.06 28.35
N PRO A 425 29.11 -10.48 27.23
CA PRO A 425 29.90 -9.58 26.39
C PRO A 425 29.05 -8.50 25.71
N TYR A 426 27.75 -8.73 25.54
CA TYR A 426 26.81 -7.75 25.04
C TYR A 426 25.75 -7.47 26.11
N PRO A 427 25.96 -6.46 26.98
CA PRO A 427 24.93 -6.05 27.92
C PRO A 427 23.62 -5.71 27.18
N LEU A 428 22.49 -6.07 27.77
CA LEU A 428 21.15 -5.84 27.21
C LEU A 428 20.86 -6.58 25.89
N LEU A 429 21.64 -7.59 25.51
CA LEU A 429 21.46 -8.31 24.24
C LEU A 429 20.03 -8.81 24.04
N ALA A 430 19.41 -9.38 25.08
CA ALA A 430 18.01 -9.84 25.02
C ALA A 430 17.04 -8.71 24.62
N TRP A 431 17.16 -7.52 25.22
CA TRP A 431 16.33 -6.36 24.88
C TRP A 431 16.60 -5.82 23.47
N HIS A 432 17.85 -5.92 22.99
CA HIS A 432 18.19 -5.56 21.62
C HIS A 432 17.55 -6.52 20.60
N LEU A 433 17.66 -7.85 20.83
CA LEU A 433 17.10 -8.86 19.96
C LEU A 433 15.56 -8.80 19.95
N GLU A 434 14.94 -8.63 21.11
CA GLU A 434 13.50 -8.50 21.23
C GLU A 434 12.99 -7.31 20.43
N ARG A 435 13.55 -6.11 20.61
CA ARG A 435 13.16 -4.92 19.82
C ARG A 435 13.40 -5.09 18.32
N LEU A 436 14.53 -5.70 17.94
CA LEU A 436 14.85 -5.96 16.54
C LEU A 436 13.82 -6.92 15.93
N SER A 437 13.45 -7.98 16.65
CA SER A 437 12.44 -8.96 16.23
C SER A 437 11.03 -8.34 16.13
N GLU A 438 10.64 -7.50 17.09
CA GLU A 438 9.36 -6.77 17.09
C GLU A 438 9.27 -5.84 15.87
N SER A 439 10.34 -5.10 15.58
CA SER A 439 10.42 -4.21 14.42
C SER A 439 10.45 -5.00 13.11
N ALA A 440 11.15 -6.13 13.08
CA ALA A 440 11.20 -7.00 11.91
C ALA A 440 9.82 -7.60 11.62
N ARG A 441 9.10 -8.07 12.65
CA ARG A 441 7.72 -8.56 12.51
C ARG A 441 6.79 -7.44 12.03
N TYR A 442 6.88 -6.25 12.62
CA TYR A 442 6.03 -5.10 12.26
C TYR A 442 6.18 -4.75 10.78
N PHE A 443 7.41 -4.54 10.31
CA PHE A 443 7.65 -4.18 8.91
C PHE A 443 7.74 -5.39 7.98
N GLY A 444 7.64 -6.63 8.44
CA GLY A 444 7.81 -7.83 7.62
C GLY A 444 9.23 -8.03 7.06
N PHE A 445 10.26 -7.73 7.85
CA PHE A 445 11.65 -8.07 7.56
C PHE A 445 11.90 -9.55 7.87
N ARG A 446 12.77 -10.21 7.10
CA ARG A 446 13.25 -11.54 7.47
C ARG A 446 14.16 -11.43 8.70
N TYR A 447 13.85 -12.21 9.72
CA TYR A 447 14.56 -12.23 10.99
C TYR A 447 15.03 -13.65 11.30
N ASP A 448 16.34 -13.83 11.42
CA ASP A 448 16.97 -15.08 11.83
C ASP A 448 17.87 -14.76 13.03
N GLU A 449 17.38 -15.09 14.22
CA GLU A 449 18.09 -14.83 15.47
C GLU A 449 19.43 -15.56 15.53
N ALA A 450 19.49 -16.81 15.06
CA ALA A 450 20.70 -17.61 15.09
C ALA A 450 21.79 -17.01 14.19
N ALA A 451 21.41 -16.54 12.99
CA ALA A 451 22.33 -15.84 12.09
C ALA A 451 22.87 -14.55 12.71
N ILE A 452 22.01 -13.78 13.39
CA ILE A 452 22.40 -12.54 14.10
C ILE A 452 23.38 -12.84 15.23
N LEU A 453 23.08 -13.83 16.07
CA LEU A 453 23.94 -14.24 17.18
C LEU A 453 25.31 -14.72 16.70
N ASN A 454 25.36 -15.52 15.63
CA ASN A 454 26.62 -15.96 15.02
C ASN A 454 27.45 -14.77 14.51
N ALA A 455 26.82 -13.81 13.82
CA ALA A 455 27.50 -12.62 13.33
C ALA A 455 28.06 -11.75 14.47
N LEU A 456 27.33 -11.61 15.58
CA LEU A 456 27.82 -10.93 16.78
C LEU A 456 29.00 -11.66 17.42
N GLU A 457 28.94 -12.99 17.54
CA GLU A 457 30.04 -13.80 18.06
C GLU A 457 31.30 -13.68 17.20
N ASP A 458 31.18 -13.63 15.88
CA ASP A 458 32.31 -13.39 14.98
C ASP A 458 32.95 -12.02 15.19
N VAL A 459 32.16 -10.99 15.51
CA VAL A 459 32.70 -9.68 15.90
C VAL A 459 33.42 -9.76 17.24
N ARG A 460 32.86 -10.45 18.23
CA ARG A 460 33.50 -10.66 19.54
C ARG A 460 34.84 -11.38 19.41
N ARG A 461 34.93 -12.46 18.62
CA ARG A 461 36.18 -13.23 18.42
C ARG A 461 37.29 -12.40 17.78
N ARG A 462 36.91 -11.46 16.90
CA ARG A 462 37.84 -10.53 16.25
C ARG A 462 38.16 -9.31 17.12
N ALA A 463 37.35 -9.04 18.14
CA ALA A 463 37.61 -7.96 19.07
C ALA A 463 38.82 -8.33 19.95
N GLY A 464 39.67 -7.33 20.21
CA GLY A 464 40.74 -7.46 21.20
C GLY A 464 40.17 -7.43 22.62
N THR A 465 40.94 -6.87 23.56
CA THR A 465 40.52 -6.75 24.97
C THR A 465 39.69 -5.49 25.25
N GLN A 466 39.70 -4.51 24.35
CA GLN A 466 39.11 -3.19 24.59
C GLN A 466 37.59 -3.18 24.33
N PRO A 467 36.81 -2.43 25.14
CA PRO A 467 35.40 -2.18 24.87
C PRO A 467 35.15 -1.54 23.51
N GLN A 468 34.09 -1.97 22.83
CA GLN A 468 33.72 -1.48 21.50
C GLN A 468 32.24 -1.06 21.44
N ARG A 469 31.95 -0.10 20.56
CA ARG A 469 30.61 0.17 20.04
C ARG A 469 30.40 -0.72 18.83
N VAL A 470 29.36 -1.56 18.87
CA VAL A 470 28.95 -2.42 17.75
C VAL A 470 27.67 -1.87 17.15
N ARG A 471 27.68 -1.61 15.84
CA ARG A 471 26.52 -1.21 15.06
C ARG A 471 26.09 -2.37 14.19
N LEU A 472 24.87 -2.85 14.40
CA LEU A 472 24.24 -3.88 13.58
C LEU A 472 23.18 -3.22 12.70
N THR A 473 23.11 -3.60 11.42
CA THR A 473 21.97 -3.30 10.55
C THR A 473 21.38 -4.59 9.98
N LEU A 474 20.07 -4.60 9.80
CA LEU A 474 19.29 -5.71 9.25
C LEU A 474 18.45 -5.18 8.08
N SER A 475 18.72 -5.70 6.88
CA SER A 475 17.96 -5.36 5.68
C SER A 475 16.62 -6.13 5.64
N LYS A 476 15.69 -5.66 4.79
CA LYS A 476 14.39 -6.33 4.55
C LYS A 476 14.54 -7.81 4.16
N SER A 477 15.59 -8.14 3.39
CA SER A 477 15.88 -9.50 2.93
C SER A 477 16.52 -10.39 3.99
N GLY A 478 16.85 -9.85 5.16
CA GLY A 478 17.50 -10.58 6.25
C GLY A 478 19.03 -10.50 6.23
N ASN A 479 19.62 -9.62 5.42
CA ASN A 479 21.07 -9.45 5.42
C ASN A 479 21.49 -8.70 6.69
N VAL A 480 22.46 -9.26 7.42
CA VAL A 480 23.00 -8.68 8.66
C VAL A 480 24.36 -8.08 8.37
N ASN A 481 24.52 -6.79 8.62
CA ASN A 481 25.81 -6.09 8.53
C ASN A 481 26.23 -5.60 9.91
N ILE A 482 27.48 -5.82 10.30
CA ILE A 482 27.98 -5.40 11.62
C ILE A 482 29.30 -4.64 11.48
N GLY A 483 29.33 -3.42 12.01
CA GLY A 483 30.54 -2.62 12.18
C GLY A 483 30.90 -2.47 13.67
N ALA A 484 32.19 -2.46 13.98
CA ALA A 484 32.70 -2.23 15.32
C ALA A 484 33.69 -1.07 15.34
N ALA A 485 33.62 -0.24 16.38
CA ALA A 485 34.53 0.88 16.61
C ALA A 485 34.87 0.98 18.11
N ALA A 486 35.95 1.69 18.46
CA ALA A 486 36.28 1.95 19.86
C ALA A 486 35.10 2.60 20.60
N LEU A 487 34.86 2.16 21.84
CA LEU A 487 33.83 2.79 22.66
C LEU A 487 34.25 4.22 23.01
N PRO A 488 33.36 5.22 22.87
CA PRO A 488 33.68 6.59 23.29
C PRO A 488 34.02 6.66 24.78
N PRO A 489 34.97 7.52 25.20
CA PRO A 489 35.34 7.66 26.60
C PRO A 489 34.14 8.13 27.44
N PRO A 490 34.14 7.82 28.76
CA PRO A 490 33.15 8.37 29.69
C PRO A 490 33.25 9.90 29.75
N PHE A 491 32.18 10.55 30.16
CA PHE A 491 32.21 12.00 30.37
C PHE A 491 32.96 12.34 31.65
N ALA A 492 33.82 13.35 31.60
CA ALA A 492 34.48 13.89 32.79
C ALA A 492 33.51 14.70 33.67
N GLU A 493 32.53 15.36 33.04
CA GLU A 493 31.45 16.12 33.68
C GLU A 493 30.11 15.82 33.00
N PRO A 494 28.96 16.07 33.65
CA PRO A 494 27.66 15.98 33.00
C PRO A 494 27.61 16.82 31.71
N PRO A 495 27.40 16.19 30.54
CA PRO A 495 27.38 16.92 29.29
C PRO A 495 26.10 17.76 29.15
N GLY A 496 26.15 18.71 28.23
CA GLY A 496 25.04 19.57 27.88
C GLY A 496 24.01 18.90 26.98
N VAL A 497 22.76 19.40 27.04
CA VAL A 497 21.71 19.15 26.05
C VAL A 497 21.11 20.46 25.58
N ILE A 498 20.63 20.49 24.35
CA ILE A 498 19.85 21.60 23.79
C ILE A 498 18.45 21.14 23.42
N TYR A 499 17.60 22.07 22.98
CA TYR A 499 16.34 21.74 22.33
C TYR A 499 16.52 21.57 20.83
N ALA A 500 15.83 20.59 20.25
CA ALA A 500 15.70 20.49 18.80
C ALA A 500 14.86 21.65 18.25
N ASP A 501 15.15 22.08 17.02
CA ASP A 501 14.50 23.25 16.40
C ASP A 501 13.10 22.94 15.86
N ALA A 502 12.89 21.69 15.40
CA ALA A 502 11.66 21.27 14.76
C ALA A 502 10.97 20.17 15.59
N PRO A 503 9.63 20.22 15.69
CA PRO A 503 8.88 19.15 16.31
C PRO A 503 8.90 17.87 15.45
N VAL A 504 8.76 16.73 16.10
CA VAL A 504 8.48 15.44 15.44
C VAL A 504 6.97 15.17 15.40
N GLN A 505 6.50 14.29 14.52
CA GLN A 505 5.10 13.86 14.49
C GLN A 505 4.95 12.61 15.37
N SER A 506 4.11 12.67 16.40
CA SER A 506 3.95 11.60 17.40
C SER A 506 3.40 10.27 16.84
N ASP A 507 2.70 10.33 15.70
CA ASP A 507 2.17 9.19 14.95
C ASP A 507 3.17 8.62 13.94
N ASN A 508 4.33 9.27 13.75
CA ASN A 508 5.39 8.76 12.89
C ASN A 508 5.92 7.42 13.43
N VAL A 509 5.68 6.37 12.64
CA VAL A 509 6.08 5.00 12.95
C VAL A 509 7.59 4.85 13.18
N PHE A 510 8.42 5.66 12.51
CA PHE A 510 9.88 5.58 12.63
C PHE A 510 10.42 6.11 13.97
N LEU A 511 9.59 6.77 14.78
CA LEU A 511 9.95 7.09 16.17
C LEU A 511 9.85 5.85 17.08
N ARG A 512 8.99 4.89 16.74
CA ARG A 512 8.73 3.69 17.55
C ARG A 512 9.68 2.55 17.23
N HIS A 513 10.35 2.62 16.08
CA HIS A 513 11.28 1.59 15.60
C HIS A 513 12.65 2.18 15.32
N LYS A 514 13.70 1.46 15.71
CA LYS A 514 15.07 1.92 15.50
C LYS A 514 15.51 1.59 14.08
N THR A 515 15.39 2.54 13.16
CA THR A 515 15.72 2.36 11.73
C THR A 515 16.84 3.29 11.27
N THR A 516 17.25 3.18 10.00
CA THR A 516 18.12 4.15 9.32
C THR A 516 17.40 5.44 8.92
N VAL A 517 16.07 5.52 9.00
CA VAL A 517 15.30 6.73 8.72
C VAL A 517 15.46 7.70 9.89
N ARG A 518 16.44 8.58 9.81
CA ARG A 518 16.92 9.37 10.96
C ARG A 518 17.39 10.78 10.61
N GLY A 519 17.10 11.29 9.41
CA GLY A 519 17.58 12.60 8.94
C GLY A 519 17.34 13.72 9.93
N THR A 520 16.15 13.84 10.51
CA THR A 520 15.82 14.84 11.54
C THR A 520 16.72 14.74 12.78
N TYR A 521 17.03 13.52 13.22
CA TYR A 521 17.95 13.30 14.34
C TYR A 521 19.40 13.58 13.95
N GLU A 522 19.81 13.24 12.74
CA GLU A 522 21.16 13.49 12.23
C GLU A 522 21.44 14.98 12.05
N GLU A 523 20.46 15.75 11.59
CA GLU A 523 20.53 17.22 11.52
C GLU A 523 20.72 17.84 12.91
N ALA A 524 19.94 17.40 13.90
CA ALA A 524 20.11 17.85 15.28
C ALA A 524 21.49 17.47 15.85
N LEU A 525 21.99 16.26 15.55
CA LEU A 525 23.32 15.84 15.98
C LEU A 525 24.45 16.66 15.33
N LYS A 526 24.34 17.05 14.05
CA LYS A 526 25.31 17.96 13.40
C LYS A 526 25.39 19.30 14.14
N ARG A 527 24.27 19.83 14.61
CA ARG A 527 24.25 21.05 15.42
C ARG A 527 24.88 20.83 16.81
N VAL A 528 24.55 19.72 17.46
CA VAL A 528 25.15 19.33 18.74
C VAL A 528 26.68 19.27 18.64
N GLU A 529 27.23 18.73 17.54
CA GLU A 529 28.67 18.65 17.30
C GLU A 529 29.38 20.01 17.20
N GLN A 530 28.65 21.08 16.85
CA GLN A 530 29.18 22.44 16.79
C GLN A 530 29.20 23.15 18.16
N LEU A 531 28.60 22.56 19.19
CA LEU A 531 28.46 23.15 20.52
C LEU A 531 29.36 22.42 21.53
N PRO A 532 30.45 23.06 22.00
CA PRO A 532 31.35 22.45 22.97
C PRO A 532 30.62 21.96 24.22
N GLY A 533 30.88 20.72 24.60
CA GLY A 533 30.27 20.09 25.77
C GLY A 533 28.82 19.65 25.59
N CYS A 534 28.17 19.90 24.45
CA CYS A 534 26.84 19.40 24.14
C CYS A 534 26.89 17.93 23.69
N PHE A 535 25.94 17.12 24.12
CA PHE A 535 25.85 15.70 23.79
C PHE A 535 24.58 15.30 23.06
N ASP A 536 23.45 15.97 23.29
CA ASP A 536 22.19 15.58 22.65
C ASP A 536 21.24 16.77 22.47
N ALA A 537 20.21 16.57 21.66
CA ALA A 537 19.11 17.51 21.47
C ALA A 537 17.79 16.85 21.87
N LEU A 538 17.04 17.50 22.76
CA LEU A 538 15.71 17.06 23.21
C LEU A 538 14.64 17.47 22.21
N PHE A 539 13.87 16.49 21.75
CA PHE A 539 12.77 16.68 20.82
C PHE A 539 11.43 16.83 21.54
N PHE A 540 10.53 17.55 20.88
CA PHE A 540 9.13 17.68 21.26
C PHE A 540 8.27 17.29 20.06
N ASN A 541 7.07 16.77 20.31
CA ASN A 541 6.14 16.46 19.22
C ASN A 541 5.29 17.67 18.82
N GLU A 542 4.40 17.49 17.85
CA GLU A 542 3.47 18.51 17.34
C GLU A 542 2.51 19.06 18.40
N ARG A 543 2.32 18.34 19.51
CA ARG A 543 1.51 18.76 20.67
C ARG A 543 2.34 19.47 21.75
N GLY A 544 3.63 19.67 21.53
CA GLY A 544 4.55 20.28 22.49
C GLY A 544 4.97 19.35 23.63
N GLU A 545 4.69 18.04 23.53
CA GLU A 545 5.08 17.05 24.53
C GLU A 545 6.53 16.59 24.28
N LEU A 546 7.31 16.44 25.35
CA LEU A 546 8.67 15.92 25.31
C LEU A 546 8.65 14.50 24.77
N THR A 547 9.57 14.20 23.85
CA THR A 547 9.72 12.85 23.29
C THR A 547 10.99 12.18 23.83
N GLU A 548 12.11 12.42 23.17
CA GLU A 548 13.39 11.80 23.45
C GLU A 548 14.55 12.68 22.99
N GLY A 549 15.78 12.25 23.27
CA GLY A 549 16.97 12.84 22.67
C GLY A 549 17.25 12.25 21.28
N ALA A 550 18.12 12.87 20.50
CA ALA A 550 18.48 12.39 19.18
C ALA A 550 19.16 11.01 19.16
N ARG A 551 19.71 10.58 20.30
CA ARG A 551 20.31 9.24 20.47
C ARG A 551 20.08 8.64 21.86
N THR A 552 19.11 9.16 22.61
CA THR A 552 18.85 8.78 24.00
C THR A 552 17.36 8.85 24.35
N ASN A 553 16.95 8.09 25.36
CA ASN A 553 15.68 8.35 26.06
C ASN A 553 15.92 9.33 27.21
N VAL A 554 14.90 10.13 27.56
CA VAL A 554 14.98 11.21 28.57
C VAL A 554 14.17 10.89 29.82
N TYR A 555 14.69 11.33 30.97
CA TYR A 555 14.05 11.22 32.28
C TYR A 555 14.23 12.53 33.05
N LEU A 556 13.17 13.00 33.69
CA LEU A 556 13.18 14.18 34.54
C LEU A 556 13.00 13.75 35.99
N VAL A 557 13.82 14.31 36.88
CA VAL A 557 13.65 14.17 38.33
C VAL A 557 13.00 15.43 38.86
N MET A 558 11.85 15.28 39.50
CA MET A 558 11.09 16.37 40.13
C MET A 558 10.61 15.90 41.49
N ASP A 559 10.94 16.62 42.56
CA ASP A 559 10.58 16.28 43.94
C ASP A 559 11.01 14.85 44.33
N GLY A 560 12.19 14.44 43.85
CA GLY A 560 12.74 13.09 44.07
C GLY A 560 12.04 11.95 43.32
N ARG A 561 11.07 12.25 42.44
CA ARG A 561 10.38 11.27 41.59
C ARG A 561 10.89 11.31 40.16
N TRP A 562 10.92 10.14 39.51
CA TRP A 562 11.46 9.98 38.16
C TRP A 562 10.34 9.84 37.15
N TYR A 563 10.36 10.69 36.12
CA TYR A 563 9.38 10.71 35.05
C TYR A 563 10.02 10.52 33.69
N THR A 564 9.39 9.76 32.80
CA THR A 564 9.77 9.65 31.38
C THR A 564 8.53 9.81 30.50
N PRO A 565 8.65 10.35 29.27
CA PRO A 565 7.48 10.43 28.40
C PRO A 565 6.92 9.04 28.04
N PRO A 566 5.59 8.88 27.95
CA PRO A 566 4.97 7.64 27.50
C PRO A 566 5.26 7.40 26.00
N LEU A 567 5.15 6.15 25.56
CA LEU A 567 5.35 5.78 24.16
C LEU A 567 4.40 6.52 23.19
N SER A 568 3.21 6.91 23.66
CA SER A 568 2.23 7.71 22.90
C SER A 568 2.73 9.11 22.52
N CYS A 569 3.79 9.61 23.15
CA CYS A 569 4.42 10.88 22.77
C CYS A 569 5.29 10.76 21.51
N GLY A 570 5.53 9.55 20.97
CA GLY A 570 6.44 9.33 19.85
C GLY A 570 7.87 9.07 20.32
N VAL A 571 8.03 8.06 21.20
CA VAL A 571 9.30 7.71 21.83
C VAL A 571 9.73 6.31 21.43
N LEU A 572 11.02 6.11 21.18
CA LEU A 572 11.55 4.78 20.97
C LEU A 572 11.58 4.03 22.29
N ASN A 573 11.03 2.82 22.34
CA ASN A 573 11.18 1.96 23.51
C ASN A 573 12.61 1.37 23.59
N GLY A 574 13.56 2.21 24.02
CA GLY A 574 14.98 1.93 24.08
C GLY A 574 15.31 0.65 24.85
N ALA A 575 16.31 -0.14 24.44
CA ALA A 575 16.76 -1.32 25.19
C ALA A 575 17.15 -0.96 26.64
N MET A 576 17.86 0.17 26.83
CA MET A 576 18.18 0.69 28.15
C MET A 576 16.93 1.20 28.89
N ARG A 577 16.00 1.87 28.20
CA ARG A 577 14.71 2.30 28.77
C ARG A 577 13.90 1.12 29.28
N ARG A 578 13.73 0.07 28.47
CA ARG A 578 13.06 -1.19 28.86
C ARG A 578 13.71 -1.80 30.10
N ALA A 579 15.03 -1.90 30.11
CA ALA A 579 15.77 -2.43 31.24
C ALA A 579 15.58 -1.61 32.52
N LEU A 580 15.60 -0.27 32.42
CA LEU A 580 15.36 0.63 33.55
C LEU A 580 13.91 0.58 34.04
N MET A 581 12.94 0.56 33.13
CA MET A 581 11.51 0.44 33.46
C MET A 581 11.17 -0.91 34.10
N ALA A 582 11.88 -1.98 33.73
CA ALA A 582 11.74 -3.30 34.35
C ALA A 582 12.42 -3.38 35.72
N GLN A 583 13.38 -2.49 36.01
CA GLN A 583 13.99 -2.37 37.32
C GLN A 583 13.08 -1.56 38.25
N HIS A 584 13.00 -1.96 39.53
CA HIS A 584 12.18 -1.26 40.52
C HIS A 584 12.90 -0.09 41.20
N THR A 585 14.15 0.23 40.82
CA THR A 585 14.96 1.27 41.46
C THR A 585 15.90 1.95 40.46
N PRO A 586 15.77 3.28 40.23
CA PRO A 586 14.70 4.14 40.73
C PRO A 586 13.33 3.73 40.14
N ARG A 587 12.24 4.01 40.86
CA ARG A 587 10.90 3.83 40.30
C ARG A 587 10.62 4.95 39.30
N ILE A 588 10.55 4.59 38.02
CA ILE A 588 10.29 5.51 36.90
C ILE A 588 8.82 5.39 36.51
N GLU A 589 8.14 6.53 36.38
CA GLU A 589 6.74 6.60 35.97
C GLU A 589 6.60 7.29 34.62
N GLU A 590 5.74 6.75 33.75
CA GLU A 590 5.40 7.41 32.50
C GLU A 590 4.47 8.61 32.76
N ARG A 591 4.84 9.78 32.24
CA ARG A 591 4.05 11.02 32.36
C ARG A 591 4.24 11.86 31.10
N VAL A 592 3.17 12.48 30.60
CA VAL A 592 3.30 13.49 29.54
C VAL A 592 4.01 14.71 30.13
N LEU A 593 5.14 15.06 29.53
CA LEU A 593 6.04 16.13 30.00
C LEU A 593 6.13 17.20 28.92
N TYR A 594 6.38 18.44 29.32
CA TYR A 594 6.47 19.62 28.46
C TYR A 594 7.77 20.37 28.69
N ARG A 595 8.03 21.38 27.87
CA ARG A 595 9.22 22.23 28.00
C ARG A 595 9.36 22.84 29.39
N ALA A 596 8.26 23.29 29.99
CA ALA A 596 8.25 23.85 31.34
C ALA A 596 8.70 22.83 32.40
N ASP A 597 8.37 21.54 32.24
CA ASP A 597 8.83 20.49 33.15
C ASP A 597 10.34 20.28 33.04
N VAL A 598 10.91 20.36 31.82
CA VAL A 598 12.37 20.27 31.61
C VAL A 598 13.11 21.41 32.31
N GLU A 599 12.54 22.61 32.27
CA GLU A 599 13.12 23.81 32.89
C GLU A 599 12.99 23.82 34.42
N ALA A 600 11.94 23.20 34.94
CA ALA A 600 11.66 23.09 36.37
C ALA A 600 12.30 21.86 37.03
N ALA A 601 12.80 20.89 36.26
CA ALA A 601 13.35 19.65 36.79
C ALA A 601 14.60 19.88 37.67
N ASP A 602 14.65 19.18 38.82
CA ASP A 602 15.82 19.16 39.70
C ASP A 602 17.02 18.57 38.97
N GLU A 603 16.78 17.49 38.21
CA GLU A 603 17.79 16.81 37.41
C GLU A 603 17.22 16.32 36.07
N ILE A 604 18.05 16.39 35.03
CA ILE A 604 17.76 15.81 33.72
C ILE A 604 18.72 14.64 33.52
N TRP A 605 18.17 13.48 33.18
CA TRP A 605 18.91 12.26 32.92
C TRP A 605 18.60 11.74 31.53
N LEU A 606 19.62 11.17 30.89
CA LEU A 606 19.49 10.49 29.61
C LEU A 606 19.93 9.04 29.73
N SER A 607 19.40 8.18 28.86
CA SER A 607 19.86 6.80 28.76
C SER A 607 20.06 6.33 27.33
N ASN A 608 21.09 5.50 27.11
CA ASN A 608 21.20 4.65 25.94
C ASN A 608 22.03 3.39 26.26
N ALA A 609 22.04 2.42 25.35
CA ALA A 609 22.71 1.13 25.55
C ALA A 609 24.26 1.22 25.65
N LEU A 610 24.87 2.32 25.19
CA LEU A 610 26.33 2.48 25.23
C LEU A 610 26.82 3.07 26.54
N ARG A 611 26.11 4.10 27.04
CA ARG A 611 26.52 4.90 28.19
C ARG A 611 25.75 4.57 29.47
N GLY A 612 24.69 3.75 29.37
CA GLY A 612 23.79 3.51 30.50
C GLY A 612 22.96 4.76 30.81
N LEU A 613 22.66 4.98 32.09
CA LEU A 613 21.92 6.13 32.61
C LEU A 613 22.93 7.18 33.12
N PHE A 614 22.82 8.43 32.65
CA PHE A 614 23.74 9.50 33.03
C PHE A 614 23.05 10.87 33.08
N ARG A 615 23.53 11.74 33.97
CA ARG A 615 23.01 13.09 34.18
C ARG A 615 23.49 14.04 33.10
N VAL A 616 22.66 15.02 32.73
CA VAL A 616 22.99 16.10 31.79
C VAL A 616 22.62 17.48 32.34
N ARG A 617 23.09 18.54 31.67
CA ARG A 617 22.77 19.93 31.96
C ARG A 617 22.06 20.55 30.77
N LEU A 618 20.96 21.28 30.98
CA LEU A 618 20.35 22.05 29.89
C LEU A 618 21.24 23.25 29.56
N LEU A 619 21.73 23.32 28.32
CA LEU A 619 22.48 24.47 27.82
C LEU A 619 21.48 25.54 27.37
N LYS A 620 21.52 26.71 28.00
CA LYS A 620 20.73 27.85 27.56
C LYS A 620 21.38 28.43 26.29
N PRO A 621 20.60 28.83 25.28
CA PRO A 621 21.15 29.56 24.14
C PRO A 621 21.90 30.80 24.67
N ALA A 622 23.07 31.08 24.08
CA ALA A 622 23.78 32.31 24.39
C ALA A 622 22.85 33.51 24.10
N PRO A 623 22.81 34.53 24.98
CA PRO A 623 21.92 35.67 24.83
C PRO A 623 22.15 36.46 23.54
#